data_AF-A0A843TC00-F1
#
_entry.id   AF-A0A843TC00-F1
#
_cell.length_a   1.000
_cell.length_b   1.000
_cell.length_c   1.000
_cell.angle_alpha   90.00
_cell.angle_beta   90.00
_cell.angle_gamma   90.00
#
_symmetry.space_group_name_H-M   'P 1'
#
loop_
_entity.id
_entity.type
_entity.pdbx_description
1 polymer ?
#
loop_
_entity_poly.entity_id
_entity_poly.type
_entity_poly.pdbx_seq_one_letter_code
_entity_poly.pdbx_strand_id
1 'polypeptide(L)'
;MRKIVLVGMCSVVLAAVLAGVGASASPSDDVFRGSWTSIDIDGSHQMLDIRGSGQSGHYAMVLFDDSATLACDGSPVRFQGSGLVDGNSLLMTGAITCIPGGNPLQGRISIRFVYNPGTDTLTDDFGVTWYRA
;
A
#
# COMPACT_ATOMS: atom_id res chain seq x y z
N MET A 1 19.40 -44.13 65.79
CA MET A 1 18.83 -42.80 65.45
C MET A 1 17.79 -43.01 64.35
N ARG A 2 16.54 -42.61 64.57
CA ARG A 2 15.42 -42.64 63.61
C ARG A 2 15.45 -41.38 62.73
N LYS A 3 15.02 -41.48 61.46
CA LYS A 3 14.11 -40.58 60.68
C LYS A 3 13.97 -41.18 59.26
N ILE A 4 12.84 -41.83 58.93
CA ILE A 4 11.60 -41.31 58.28
C ILE A 4 11.73 -41.19 56.74
N VAL A 5 10.77 -41.85 56.08
CA VAL A 5 10.46 -41.99 54.64
C VAL A 5 9.96 -40.68 54.03
N LEU A 6 10.17 -40.45 52.72
CA LEU A 6 9.18 -39.79 51.86
C LEU A 6 9.34 -40.14 50.36
N VAL A 7 8.18 -40.49 49.80
CA VAL A 7 7.84 -40.79 48.41
C VAL A 7 7.75 -39.50 47.59
N GLY A 8 8.04 -39.54 46.28
CA GLY A 8 7.75 -38.43 45.35
C GLY A 8 7.68 -38.88 43.89
N MET A 9 6.45 -39.07 43.40
CA MET A 9 6.04 -39.31 42.01
C MET A 9 6.21 -38.07 41.10
N CYS A 10 6.21 -38.33 39.78
CA CYS A 10 5.81 -37.43 38.67
C CYS A 10 6.76 -36.23 38.39
N SER A 11 7.07 -35.84 37.15
CA SER A 11 6.23 -35.79 35.96
C SER A 11 7.07 -35.81 34.68
N VAL A 12 6.55 -36.46 33.65
CA VAL A 12 6.92 -36.25 32.25
C VAL A 12 6.60 -34.80 31.90
N VAL A 13 7.61 -33.99 31.53
CA VAL A 13 7.38 -32.68 30.90
C VAL A 13 7.57 -32.86 29.41
N LEU A 14 6.47 -33.17 28.73
CA LEU A 14 6.36 -33.09 27.27
C LEU A 14 6.29 -31.60 26.91
N ALA A 15 7.41 -31.01 26.48
CA ALA A 15 7.43 -29.65 25.98
C ALA A 15 6.73 -29.61 24.61
N ALA A 16 5.45 -29.23 24.61
CA ALA A 16 4.71 -28.92 23.40
C ALA A 16 5.31 -27.64 22.79
N VAL A 17 6.05 -27.79 21.70
CA VAL A 17 6.41 -26.69 20.81
C VAL A 17 5.13 -26.28 20.10
N LEU A 18 4.43 -25.30 20.65
CA LEU A 18 3.38 -24.58 19.95
C LEU A 18 4.07 -23.80 18.82
N ALA A 19 4.14 -24.42 17.65
CA ALA A 19 4.33 -23.69 16.41
C ALA A 19 3.13 -22.74 16.29
N GLY A 20 3.33 -21.50 16.71
CA GLY A 20 2.42 -20.41 16.43
C GLY A 20 2.34 -20.27 14.93
N VAL A 21 1.30 -20.87 14.34
CA VAL A 21 0.80 -20.46 13.04
C VAL A 21 0.39 -19.01 13.23
N GLY A 22 1.29 -18.09 12.89
CA GLY A 22 0.91 -16.70 12.74
C GLY A 22 -0.22 -16.69 11.73
N ALA A 23 -1.44 -16.42 12.19
CA ALA A 23 -2.52 -16.12 11.30
C ALA A 23 -2.04 -14.95 10.46
N SER A 24 -1.78 -15.19 9.17
CA SER A 24 -1.62 -14.11 8.20
C SER A 24 -2.92 -13.31 8.30
N ALA A 25 -2.88 -12.17 8.99
CA ALA A 25 -3.93 -11.19 8.85
C ALA A 25 -3.98 -10.89 7.36
N SER A 26 -5.07 -11.26 6.70
CA SER A 26 -5.36 -10.70 5.38
C SER A 26 -5.17 -9.19 5.53
N PRO A 27 -4.40 -8.53 4.65
CA PRO A 27 -4.42 -7.08 4.60
C PRO A 27 -5.89 -6.68 4.65
N SER A 28 -6.28 -5.76 5.53
CA SER A 28 -7.63 -5.25 5.45
C SER A 28 -7.83 -4.83 3.99
N ASP A 29 -8.95 -5.20 3.37
CA ASP A 29 -9.30 -4.81 1.99
C ASP A 29 -9.47 -3.27 1.84
N ASP A 30 -8.90 -2.51 2.77
CA ASP A 30 -9.03 -1.09 3.00
C ASP A 30 -7.68 -0.39 3.24
N VAL A 31 -6.54 -1.10 3.25
CA VAL A 31 -5.23 -0.46 3.52
C VAL A 31 -4.92 0.68 2.56
N PHE A 32 -5.35 0.57 1.30
CA PHE A 32 -5.11 1.58 0.28
C PHE A 32 -6.10 2.74 0.31
N ARG A 33 -7.30 2.56 0.89
CA ARG A 33 -8.32 3.62 0.82
C ARG A 33 -7.84 4.86 1.55
N GLY A 34 -8.17 6.00 0.96
CA GLY A 34 -8.03 7.30 1.58
C GLY A 34 -7.32 8.26 0.66
N SER A 35 -6.76 9.30 1.26
CA SER A 35 -5.95 10.29 0.59
C SER A 35 -4.49 10.10 0.98
N TRP A 36 -3.61 10.24 0.01
CA TRP A 36 -2.18 10.09 0.13
C TRP A 36 -1.51 11.31 -0.49
N THR A 37 -0.35 11.71 0.03
CA THR A 37 0.44 12.82 -0.49
C THR A 37 1.91 12.44 -0.58
N SER A 38 2.62 13.06 -1.51
CA SER A 38 4.06 12.91 -1.69
C SER A 38 4.67 14.21 -2.19
N ILE A 39 6.00 14.27 -2.12
CA ILE A 39 6.81 15.17 -2.94
C ILE A 39 7.68 14.26 -3.81
N ASP A 40 7.61 14.42 -5.12
CA ASP A 40 8.35 13.56 -6.04
C ASP A 40 9.80 14.02 -6.26
N ILE A 41 10.46 13.44 -7.25
CA ILE A 41 11.88 13.63 -7.53
C ILE A 41 12.20 15.06 -7.99
N ASP A 42 11.29 15.71 -8.73
CA ASP A 42 11.51 17.08 -9.21
C ASP A 42 10.96 18.15 -8.24
N GLY A 43 10.34 17.70 -7.15
CA GLY A 43 9.87 18.54 -6.06
C GLY A 43 8.40 18.93 -6.18
N SER A 44 7.67 18.37 -7.14
CA SER A 44 6.22 18.57 -7.28
C SER A 44 5.47 18.00 -6.08
N HIS A 45 4.35 18.61 -5.73
CA HIS A 45 3.45 18.10 -4.69
C HIS A 45 2.35 17.28 -5.34
N GLN A 46 2.22 16.05 -4.86
CA GLN A 46 1.23 15.13 -5.41
C GLN A 46 0.21 14.73 -4.35
N MET A 47 -1.02 14.51 -4.81
CA MET A 47 -2.15 14.02 -4.02
C MET A 47 -2.82 12.86 -4.75
N LEU A 48 -2.97 11.74 -4.08
CA LEU A 48 -3.63 10.55 -4.57
C LEU A 48 -4.86 10.25 -3.71
N ASP A 49 -6.03 10.19 -4.35
CA ASP A 49 -7.30 9.85 -3.73
C ASP A 49 -7.76 8.48 -4.23
N ILE A 50 -8.00 7.55 -3.28
CA ILE A 50 -8.37 6.16 -3.52
C ILE A 50 -9.72 5.89 -2.87
N ARG A 51 -10.73 5.58 -3.70
CA ARG A 51 -12.13 5.39 -3.31
C ARG A 51 -12.65 4.03 -3.68
N GLY A 52 -13.72 3.63 -2.99
CA GLY A 52 -14.38 2.34 -3.17
C GLY A 52 -13.93 1.33 -2.12
N SER A 53 -14.66 0.22 -2.04
CA SER A 53 -14.49 -0.80 -1.02
C SER A 53 -13.31 -1.72 -1.19
N GLY A 54 -12.56 -1.59 -2.29
CA GLY A 54 -11.62 -2.64 -2.70
C GLY A 54 -12.32 -3.96 -3.01
N GLN A 55 -13.66 -4.01 -3.05
CA GLN A 55 -14.39 -5.24 -3.35
C GLN A 55 -14.00 -5.72 -4.74
N SER A 56 -13.72 -7.02 -4.83
CA SER A 56 -13.13 -7.67 -6.02
C SER A 56 -11.72 -7.16 -6.38
N GLY A 57 -11.02 -6.51 -5.45
CA GLY A 57 -9.67 -5.99 -5.64
C GLY A 57 -9.61 -4.67 -6.41
N HIS A 58 -10.72 -3.94 -6.56
CA HIS A 58 -10.77 -2.75 -7.41
C HIS A 58 -11.04 -1.44 -6.64
N TYR A 59 -10.34 -0.37 -7.03
CA TYR A 59 -10.57 1.01 -6.55
C TYR A 59 -10.78 1.99 -7.71
N ALA A 60 -11.50 3.08 -7.44
CA ALA A 60 -11.42 4.29 -8.26
C ALA A 60 -10.29 5.18 -7.72
N MET A 61 -9.44 5.69 -8.61
CA MET A 61 -8.25 6.45 -8.22
C MET A 61 -8.13 7.74 -9.01
N VAL A 62 -7.74 8.81 -8.32
CA VAL A 62 -7.39 10.10 -8.91
C VAL A 62 -6.09 10.59 -8.28
N LEU A 63 -5.07 10.77 -9.10
CA LEU A 63 -3.83 11.44 -8.72
C LEU A 63 -3.81 12.83 -9.34
N PHE A 64 -3.41 13.81 -8.55
CA PHE A 64 -3.06 15.15 -8.98
C PHE A 64 -1.60 15.41 -8.64
N ASP A 65 -0.90 16.06 -9.55
CA ASP A 65 0.47 16.49 -9.38
C ASP A 65 0.56 17.92 -9.94
N ASP A 66 1.12 18.83 -9.15
CA ASP A 66 1.15 20.26 -9.45
C ASP A 66 2.19 20.63 -10.52
N SER A 67 3.12 19.73 -10.89
CA SER A 67 4.05 19.92 -11.99
C SER A 67 4.57 18.59 -12.56
N ALA A 68 4.10 18.19 -13.74
CA ALA A 68 4.60 17.00 -14.41
C ALA A 68 5.56 17.36 -15.55
N THR A 69 6.86 17.46 -15.25
CA THR A 69 7.90 17.87 -16.21
C THR A 69 7.94 16.99 -17.47
N LEU A 70 7.85 15.66 -17.32
CA LEU A 70 8.01 14.72 -18.43
C LEU A 70 6.75 14.53 -19.29
N ALA A 71 5.57 14.59 -18.67
CA ALA A 71 4.31 14.28 -19.36
C ALA A 71 3.57 15.52 -19.86
N CYS A 72 3.78 16.67 -19.23
CA CYS A 72 3.00 17.89 -19.42
C CYS A 72 3.87 19.16 -19.52
N ASP A 73 5.15 19.02 -19.84
CA ASP A 73 6.11 20.14 -19.95
C ASP A 73 6.08 21.07 -18.73
N GLY A 74 5.93 20.49 -17.54
CA GLY A 74 5.89 21.20 -16.25
C GLY A 74 4.51 21.73 -15.86
N SER A 75 3.48 21.56 -16.70
CA SER A 75 2.10 21.87 -16.31
C SER A 75 1.55 20.85 -15.31
N PRO A 76 0.60 21.25 -14.45
CA PRO A 76 -0.11 20.32 -13.59
C PRO A 76 -0.77 19.18 -14.37
N VAL A 77 -0.89 18.03 -13.71
CA VAL A 77 -1.48 16.83 -14.29
C VAL A 77 -2.56 16.24 -13.39
N ARG A 78 -3.62 15.72 -14.02
CA ARG A 78 -4.54 14.77 -13.40
C ARG A 78 -4.38 13.41 -14.05
N PHE A 79 -4.13 12.39 -13.25
CA PHE A 79 -4.14 10.99 -13.66
C PHE A 79 -5.35 10.30 -13.03
N GLN A 80 -6.28 9.83 -13.86
CA GLN A 80 -7.54 9.25 -13.38
C GLN A 80 -7.72 7.83 -13.93
N GLY A 81 -8.05 6.90 -13.05
CA GLY A 81 -8.11 5.49 -13.42
C GLY A 81 -8.72 4.57 -12.38
N SER A 82 -8.42 3.29 -12.55
CA SER A 82 -8.81 2.22 -11.65
C SER A 82 -7.58 1.57 -11.03
N GLY A 83 -7.66 1.21 -9.77
CA GLY A 83 -6.68 0.37 -9.07
C GLY A 83 -7.05 -1.10 -9.12
N LEU A 84 -6.08 -1.98 -9.27
CA LEU A 84 -6.20 -3.43 -9.07
C LEU A 84 -5.22 -3.88 -7.97
N VAL A 85 -5.73 -4.57 -6.95
CA VAL A 85 -4.95 -5.08 -5.82
C VAL A 85 -4.33 -6.44 -6.17
N ASP A 86 -3.05 -6.61 -5.83
CA ASP A 86 -2.32 -7.87 -5.84
C ASP A 86 -1.42 -7.95 -4.60
N GLY A 87 -1.85 -8.70 -3.59
CA GLY A 87 -1.19 -8.75 -2.29
C GLY A 87 -1.09 -7.36 -1.65
N ASN A 88 0.15 -6.89 -1.42
CA ASN A 88 0.42 -5.57 -0.87
C ASN A 88 0.68 -4.50 -1.95
N SER A 89 0.38 -4.80 -3.21
CA SER A 89 0.51 -3.87 -4.33
C SER A 89 -0.86 -3.41 -4.84
N LEU A 90 -0.90 -2.19 -5.35
CA LEU A 90 -2.03 -1.59 -6.05
C LEU A 90 -1.55 -1.07 -7.40
N LEU A 91 -2.06 -1.64 -8.50
CA LEU A 91 -1.76 -1.18 -9.85
C LEU A 91 -2.83 -0.18 -10.32
N MET A 92 -2.50 1.10 -10.33
CA MET A 92 -3.33 2.12 -10.97
C MET A 92 -3.17 2.04 -12.48
N THR A 93 -4.27 2.01 -13.23
CA THR A 93 -4.27 2.12 -14.69
C THR A 93 -5.29 3.18 -15.11
N GLY A 94 -4.86 4.20 -15.83
CA GLY A 94 -5.67 5.40 -16.07
C GLY A 94 -5.25 6.21 -17.29
N ALA A 95 -5.87 7.38 -17.46
CA ALA A 95 -5.50 8.37 -18.46
C ALA A 95 -4.94 9.62 -17.78
N ILE A 96 -3.90 10.20 -18.39
CA ILE A 96 -3.30 11.46 -18.00
C ILE A 96 -4.06 12.63 -18.65
N THR A 97 -4.16 13.76 -17.98
CA THR A 97 -4.67 15.02 -18.53
C THR A 97 -3.83 16.17 -18.00
N CYS A 98 -3.12 16.84 -18.89
CA CYS A 98 -2.39 18.07 -18.59
C CYS A 98 -3.37 19.24 -18.43
N ILE A 99 -3.11 20.12 -17.48
CA ILE A 99 -3.97 21.24 -17.11
C ILE A 99 -3.17 22.55 -17.19
N PRO A 100 -3.46 23.44 -18.17
CA PRO A 100 -4.28 23.21 -19.36
C PRO A 100 -3.56 22.26 -20.35
N GLY A 101 -4.27 21.73 -21.34
CA GLY A 101 -3.64 20.98 -22.44
C GLY A 101 -4.36 19.71 -22.86
N GLY A 102 -5.20 19.14 -21.98
CA GLY A 102 -5.94 17.92 -22.31
C GLY A 102 -5.07 16.67 -22.20
N ASN A 103 -5.49 15.57 -22.83
CA ASN A 103 -4.77 14.30 -22.73
C ASN A 103 -3.60 14.26 -23.73
N PRO A 104 -2.33 14.22 -23.27
CA PRO A 104 -1.17 14.16 -24.14
C PRO A 104 -0.98 12.79 -24.81
N LEU A 105 -1.63 11.73 -24.30
CA LEU A 105 -1.42 10.35 -24.71
C LEU A 105 -2.67 9.73 -25.33
N GLN A 106 -2.51 9.04 -26.47
CA GLN A 106 -3.54 8.16 -27.02
C GLN A 106 -3.48 6.79 -26.34
N GLY A 107 -3.81 6.73 -25.05
CA GLY A 107 -3.77 5.46 -24.32
C GLY A 107 -3.97 5.58 -22.81
N ARG A 108 -3.82 4.43 -22.16
CA ARG A 108 -3.76 4.32 -20.70
C ARG A 108 -2.34 3.93 -20.31
N ILE A 109 -1.90 4.47 -19.18
CA ILE A 109 -0.64 4.08 -18.54
C ILE A 109 -0.93 3.47 -17.18
N SER A 110 0.08 2.83 -16.60
CA SER A 110 -0.02 2.21 -15.28
C SER A 110 1.10 2.66 -14.35
N ILE A 111 0.77 2.77 -13.06
CA ILE A 111 1.71 3.02 -11.96
C ILE A 111 1.37 2.03 -10.85
N ARG A 112 2.35 1.28 -10.36
CA ARG A 112 2.21 0.42 -9.18
C ARG A 112 2.54 1.21 -7.93
N PHE A 113 1.78 0.96 -6.88
CA PHE A 113 2.03 1.40 -5.51
C PHE A 113 2.19 0.17 -4.62
N VAL A 114 3.25 0.12 -3.81
CA VAL A 114 3.50 -0.96 -2.85
C VAL A 114 3.29 -0.42 -1.44
N TYR A 115 2.40 -1.04 -0.68
CA TYR A 115 2.16 -0.67 0.71
C TYR A 115 3.27 -1.20 1.63
N ASN A 116 3.71 -0.37 2.57
CA ASN A 116 4.60 -0.74 3.67
C ASN A 116 3.84 -0.63 5.01
N PRO A 117 3.50 -1.76 5.66
CA PRO A 117 2.76 -1.74 6.93
C PRO A 117 3.61 -1.25 8.11
N GLY A 118 4.94 -1.28 8.01
CA GLY A 118 5.84 -0.83 9.08
C GLY A 118 5.89 0.70 9.22
N THR A 119 5.59 1.42 8.14
CA THR A 119 5.64 2.89 8.07
C THR A 119 4.31 3.54 7.69
N ASP A 120 3.30 2.74 7.34
CA ASP A 120 2.02 3.19 6.77
C ASP A 120 2.22 4.12 5.57
N THR A 121 3.04 3.69 4.62
CA THR A 121 3.35 4.43 3.40
C THR A 121 3.08 3.60 2.15
N LEU A 122 2.95 4.28 1.01
CA LEU A 122 3.07 3.65 -0.31
C LEU A 122 4.41 4.03 -0.93
N THR A 123 4.98 3.15 -1.75
CA THR A 123 6.09 3.47 -2.65
C THR A 123 5.69 3.16 -4.08
N ASP A 124 5.87 4.09 -5.01
CA ASP A 124 5.53 3.87 -6.41
C ASP A 124 6.69 3.36 -7.27
N ASP A 125 6.42 3.07 -8.55
CA ASP A 125 7.43 2.59 -9.53
C ASP A 125 8.58 3.58 -9.76
N PHE A 126 8.43 4.86 -9.38
CA PHE A 126 9.47 5.88 -9.47
C PHE A 126 10.27 6.01 -8.17
N GLY A 127 9.93 5.24 -7.14
CA GLY A 127 10.58 5.28 -5.83
C GLY A 127 10.08 6.43 -4.94
N VAL A 128 8.99 7.11 -5.31
CA VAL A 128 8.40 8.17 -4.51
C VAL A 128 7.64 7.55 -3.34
N THR A 129 7.84 8.11 -2.15
CA THR A 129 7.13 7.67 -0.94
C THR A 129 5.93 8.55 -0.69
N TRP A 130 4.78 7.91 -0.50
CA TRP A 130 3.50 8.53 -0.23
C TRP A 130 3.07 8.29 1.21
N TYR A 131 2.54 9.34 1.84
CA TYR A 131 2.08 9.36 3.23
C TYR A 131 0.58 9.62 3.27
N ARG A 132 -0.12 9.07 4.27
CA ARG A 132 -1.53 9.44 4.49
C ARG A 132 -1.68 10.94 4.73
N ALA A 133 -2.72 11.52 4.16
CA ALA A 133 -3.13 12.91 4.37
C ALA A 133 -4.04 13.06 5.60
#